data_AF-A0A965XWM4-F1
#
_entry.id   AF-A0A965XWM4-F1
#
_cell.length_a   1.000
_cell.length_b   1.000
_cell.length_c   1.000
_cell.angle_alpha   90.00
_cell.angle_beta   90.00
_cell.angle_gamma   90.00
#
_symmetry.space_group_name_H-M   'P 1'
#
loop_
_entity.id
_entity.type
_entity.pdbx_description
1 polymer ?
#
loop_
_entity_poly.entity_id
_entity_poly.type
_entity_poly.pdbx_seq_one_letter_code
_entity_poly.pdbx_strand_id
1 'polypeptide(L)'
;MKLATQAKKTESKICPKCGKEFHRRRFGERLEDFTRWNQRIYCSKQCSYIRPPLSNKTSYHRLARTFLSQSCQNCGSMENLDVHHKDRNYKNNDPDNLQTLCHSCHMKYHWQQGHLKVQWHFFN
;
A
#
# COMPACT_ATOMS: atom_id res chain seq x y z
N MET A 1 7.33 12.35 55.57
CA MET A 1 7.95 11.44 54.57
C MET A 1 6.95 11.24 53.44
N LYS A 2 7.23 11.72 52.22
CA LYS A 2 6.31 11.53 51.08
C LYS A 2 6.44 10.08 50.59
N LEU A 3 5.40 9.28 50.83
CA LEU A 3 5.31 7.91 50.30
C LEU A 3 5.33 7.97 48.77
N ALA A 4 6.35 7.38 48.16
CA ALA A 4 6.43 7.24 46.71
C ALA A 4 5.30 6.30 46.26
N THR A 5 4.31 6.85 45.53
CA THR A 5 3.24 6.06 44.93
C THR A 5 3.86 5.05 43.97
N GLN A 6 3.85 3.77 44.33
CA GLN A 6 4.36 2.71 43.48
C GLN A 6 3.60 2.74 42.15
N ALA A 7 4.32 3.00 41.06
CA ALA A 7 3.73 2.99 39.73
C ALA A 7 3.17 1.59 39.45
N LYS A 8 1.87 1.49 39.15
CA LYS A 8 1.23 0.23 38.75
C LYS A 8 2.07 -0.43 37.64
N LYS A 9 2.52 -1.66 37.87
CA LYS A 9 3.30 -2.45 36.91
C LYS A 9 2.43 -2.67 35.67
N THR A 10 2.79 -2.05 34.56
CA THR A 10 2.07 -2.24 33.30
C THR A 10 2.59 -3.49 32.61
N GLU A 11 1.67 -4.32 32.11
CA GLU A 11 2.00 -5.46 31.26
C GLU A 11 2.74 -5.02 29.99
N SER A 12 3.55 -5.92 29.43
CA SER A 12 4.20 -5.72 28.14
C SER A 12 3.24 -5.96 26.97
N LYS A 13 3.59 -5.47 25.79
CA LYS A 13 2.83 -5.64 24.54
C LYS A 13 3.73 -6.22 23.45
N ILE A 14 3.16 -6.97 22.52
CA ILE A 14 3.85 -7.44 21.31
C ILE A 14 3.55 -6.50 20.14
N CYS A 15 4.58 -6.04 19.44
CA CYS A 15 4.37 -5.19 18.28
C CYS A 15 3.90 -6.02 17.08
N PRO A 16 2.73 -5.73 16.49
CA PRO A 16 2.22 -6.51 15.34
C PRO A 16 3.05 -6.30 14.07
N LYS A 17 3.96 -5.32 14.06
CA LYS A 17 4.79 -5.01 12.88
C LYS A 17 6.11 -5.76 12.85
N CYS A 18 6.80 -5.88 13.98
CA CYS A 18 8.13 -6.49 14.05
C CYS A 18 8.20 -7.67 15.03
N GLY A 19 7.10 -8.03 15.70
CA GLY A 19 7.06 -9.09 16.71
C GLY A 19 7.75 -8.76 18.02
N LYS A 20 8.44 -7.62 18.12
CA LYS A 20 9.21 -7.25 19.32
C LYS A 20 8.28 -6.96 20.50
N GLU A 21 8.58 -7.57 21.64
CA GLU A 21 8.00 -7.20 22.93
C GLU A 21 8.46 -5.80 23.35
N PHE A 22 7.54 -4.99 23.85
CA PHE A 22 7.83 -3.64 24.31
C PHE A 22 7.04 -3.27 25.56
N HIS A 23 7.63 -2.37 26.35
CA HIS A 23 7.07 -1.89 27.61
C HIS A 23 6.77 -0.38 27.55
N ARG A 24 6.04 0.10 28.55
CA ARG A 24 5.78 1.52 28.78
C ARG A 24 7.09 2.28 28.89
N ARG A 25 7.24 3.35 28.10
CA ARG A 25 8.53 4.06 28.00
C ARG A 25 8.81 4.86 29.27
N ARG A 26 10.10 5.08 29.51
CA ARG A 26 10.63 5.99 30.52
C ARG A 26 11.47 7.06 29.84
N PHE A 27 11.21 8.32 30.18
CA PHE A 27 11.89 9.51 29.67
C PHE A 27 12.60 10.18 30.85
N GLY A 28 13.85 9.78 31.11
CA GLY A 28 14.56 10.15 32.34
C GLY A 28 13.82 9.59 33.57
N GLU A 29 13.41 10.46 34.49
CA GLU A 29 12.62 10.05 35.66
C GLU A 29 11.14 9.86 35.34
N ARG A 30 10.64 10.46 34.25
CA ARG A 30 9.22 10.49 33.92
C ARG A 30 8.78 9.24 33.15
N LEU A 31 7.76 8.56 33.66
CA LEU A 31 7.08 7.50 32.91
C LEU A 31 6.17 8.09 31.82
N GLU A 32 6.07 7.39 30.69
CA GLU A 32 5.08 7.69 29.64
C GLU A 32 3.68 7.75 30.23
N ASP A 33 2.78 8.58 29.71
CA ASP A 33 1.39 8.63 30.19
C ASP A 33 0.67 7.26 30.02
N PHE A 34 -0.21 6.88 30.96
CA PHE A 34 -0.86 5.57 30.95
C PHE A 34 -1.87 5.45 29.80
N THR A 35 -2.61 6.50 29.49
CA THR A 35 -3.55 6.52 28.36
C THR A 35 -2.80 6.39 27.04
N ARG A 36 -1.71 7.14 26.87
CA ARG A 36 -0.81 6.99 25.71
C ARG A 36 -0.23 5.60 25.60
N TRP A 37 0.22 5.01 26.72
CA TRP A 37 0.67 3.62 26.76
C TRP A 37 -0.42 2.66 26.27
N ASN A 38 -1.64 2.81 26.76
CA ASN A 38 -2.75 1.93 26.42
C ASN A 38 -3.12 2.01 24.92
N GLN A 39 -3.12 3.22 24.34
CA GLN A 39 -3.40 3.45 22.92
C GLN A 39 -2.27 3.01 21.98
N ARG A 40 -1.05 2.83 22.47
CA ARG A 40 0.07 2.40 21.62
C ARG A 40 -0.08 0.94 21.19
N ILE A 41 -0.07 0.75 19.87
CA ILE A 41 -0.06 -0.55 19.19
C ILE A 41 1.36 -0.98 18.82
N TYR A 42 2.23 -0.03 18.47
CA TYR A 42 3.57 -0.30 17.93
C TYR A 42 4.69 0.02 18.93
N CYS A 43 5.79 -0.73 18.86
CA CYS A 43 6.94 -0.56 19.76
C CYS A 43 7.68 0.77 19.54
N SER A 44 7.72 1.27 18.30
CA SER A 44 8.49 2.43 17.88
C SER A 44 7.71 3.33 16.92
N LYS A 45 8.16 4.58 16.80
CA LYS A 45 7.66 5.53 15.81
C LYS A 45 7.84 4.92 14.41
N GLN A 46 9.00 4.36 14.13
CA GLN A 46 9.33 3.66 12.89
C GLN A 46 8.31 2.56 12.58
N CYS A 47 8.02 1.66 13.52
CA CYS A 47 7.02 0.61 13.32
C CYS A 47 5.61 1.15 13.07
N SER A 48 5.24 2.29 13.66
CA SER A 48 3.94 2.93 13.37
C SER A 48 3.88 3.64 12.02
N TYR A 49 5.02 4.09 11.47
CA TYR A 49 5.07 4.79 10.18
C TYR A 49 5.16 3.86 8.97
N ILE A 50 5.56 2.60 9.15
CA ILE A 50 5.63 1.67 8.02
C ILE A 50 4.20 1.44 7.52
N ARG A 51 3.88 2.05 6.39
CA ARG A 51 2.59 1.89 5.74
C ARG A 51 2.39 0.42 5.39
N PRO A 52 1.20 -0.14 5.65
CA PRO A 52 0.88 -1.46 5.11
C PRO A 52 0.95 -1.42 3.57
N PRO A 53 1.19 -2.56 2.91
CA PRO A 53 1.06 -2.63 1.46
C PRO A 53 -0.34 -2.17 1.05
N LEU A 54 -0.48 -1.64 -0.16
CA LEU A 54 -1.78 -1.24 -0.69
C LEU A 54 -2.75 -2.43 -0.62
N SER A 55 -3.96 -2.17 -0.16
CA SER A 55 -4.92 -3.23 0.15
C SER A 55 -5.92 -3.50 -0.98
N ASN A 56 -6.25 -2.48 -1.79
CA ASN A 56 -7.28 -2.58 -2.82
C ASN A 56 -6.74 -2.34 -4.23
N LYS A 57 -7.39 -2.99 -5.20
CA LYS A 57 -7.07 -2.92 -6.63
C LYS A 57 -7.04 -1.48 -7.16
N THR A 58 -8.01 -0.65 -6.75
CA THR A 58 -8.09 0.77 -7.15
C THR A 58 -6.84 1.56 -6.75
N SER A 59 -6.29 1.32 -5.56
CA SER A 59 -5.09 2.00 -5.08
C SER A 59 -3.86 1.61 -5.90
N TYR A 60 -3.72 0.34 -6.25
CA TYR A 60 -2.64 -0.11 -7.12
C TYR A 60 -2.75 0.52 -8.52
N HIS A 61 -3.94 0.54 -9.13
CA HIS A 61 -4.11 1.18 -10.43
C HIS A 61 -3.88 2.69 -10.39
N ARG A 62 -4.27 3.38 -9.30
CA ARG A 62 -3.96 4.80 -9.13
C ARG A 62 -2.45 5.04 -9.05
N LEU A 63 -1.72 4.18 -8.33
CA LEU A 63 -0.25 4.25 -8.29
C LEU A 63 0.35 3.95 -9.67
N ALA A 64 -0.13 2.93 -10.37
CA ALA A 64 0.33 2.58 -11.71
C ALA A 64 0.19 3.78 -12.68
N ARG A 65 -0.92 4.51 -12.61
CA ARG A 65 -1.19 5.72 -13.43
C ARG A 65 -0.17 6.85 -13.24
N THR A 66 0.55 6.87 -12.12
CA THR A 66 1.64 7.86 -11.92
C THR A 66 2.84 7.63 -12.86
N PHE A 67 2.92 6.45 -13.49
CA PHE A 67 3.94 6.09 -14.47
C PHE A 67 3.47 6.25 -15.93
N LEU A 68 2.33 6.90 -16.16
CA LEU A 68 1.86 7.17 -17.52
C LEU A 68 2.84 8.08 -18.27
N SER A 69 3.21 7.66 -19.48
CA SER A 69 3.94 8.46 -20.45
C SER A 69 2.99 9.40 -21.21
N GLN A 70 3.56 10.36 -21.94
CA GLN A 70 2.79 11.33 -22.75
C GLN A 70 2.17 10.71 -24.02
N SER A 71 2.64 9.53 -24.43
CA SER A 71 2.17 8.84 -25.63
C SER A 71 2.21 7.33 -25.46
N CYS A 72 1.40 6.66 -26.30
CA CYS A 72 1.37 5.22 -26.44
C CYS A 72 2.72 4.70 -26.91
N GLN A 73 3.33 3.80 -26.15
CA GLN A 73 4.62 3.20 -26.47
C GLN A 73 4.55 2.19 -27.64
N ASN A 74 3.35 1.87 -28.15
CA ASN A 74 3.17 0.98 -29.29
C ASN A 74 2.88 1.73 -30.60
N CYS A 75 2.07 2.80 -30.58
CA CYS A 75 1.65 3.51 -31.79
C CYS A 75 1.88 5.03 -31.77
N GLY A 76 2.36 5.60 -30.67
CA GLY A 76 2.63 7.03 -30.54
C GLY A 76 1.42 7.93 -30.29
N SER A 77 0.19 7.40 -30.30
CA SER A 77 -1.03 8.19 -29.96
C SER A 77 -0.89 8.85 -28.58
N MET A 78 -1.35 10.10 -28.47
CA MET A 78 -1.34 10.87 -27.21
C MET A 78 -2.71 10.83 -26.49
N GLU A 79 -3.68 10.10 -27.03
CA GLU A 79 -5.06 10.09 -26.56
C GLU A 79 -5.42 8.76 -25.88
N ASN A 80 -6.34 8.83 -24.92
CA ASN A 80 -6.93 7.67 -24.25
C ASN A 80 -5.88 6.68 -23.74
N LEU A 81 -4.90 7.18 -22.99
CA LEU A 81 -3.78 6.41 -22.47
C LEU A 81 -4.15 5.64 -21.20
N ASP A 82 -3.80 4.36 -21.20
CA ASP A 82 -3.95 3.43 -20.10
C ASP A 82 -2.59 2.81 -19.73
N VAL A 83 -2.48 2.34 -18.49
CA VAL A 83 -1.33 1.56 -18.03
C VAL A 83 -1.64 0.08 -18.20
N HIS A 84 -0.77 -0.60 -18.94
CA HIS A 84 -0.77 -2.04 -19.11
C HIS A 84 0.25 -2.69 -18.19
N HIS A 85 -0.17 -3.71 -17.44
CA HIS A 85 0.71 -4.59 -16.67
C HIS A 85 1.13 -5.78 -17.53
N LYS A 86 2.41 -5.86 -17.92
CA LYS A 86 2.93 -6.90 -18.83
C LYS A 86 2.75 -8.31 -18.24
N ASP A 87 3.00 -8.46 -16.94
CA ASP A 87 2.81 -9.71 -16.19
C ASP A 87 1.34 -9.99 -15.79
N ARG A 88 0.42 -9.05 -16.07
CA ARG A 88 -1.01 -9.08 -15.71
C ARG A 88 -1.31 -9.11 -14.22
N ASN A 89 -0.32 -8.92 -13.37
CA ASN A 89 -0.49 -8.77 -11.94
C ASN A 89 -0.67 -7.29 -11.62
N TYR A 90 -1.90 -6.87 -11.38
CA TYR A 90 -2.21 -5.47 -11.04
C TYR A 90 -1.50 -4.97 -9.77
N LYS A 91 -0.93 -5.86 -8.94
CA LYS A 91 -0.16 -5.48 -7.75
C LYS A 91 1.31 -5.18 -8.06
N ASN A 92 1.82 -5.62 -9.21
CA ASN A 92 3.20 -5.41 -9.63
C ASN A 92 3.34 -4.08 -10.39
N ASN A 93 3.54 -2.99 -9.66
CA ASN A 93 3.75 -1.66 -10.23
C ASN A 93 5.23 -1.32 -10.45
N ASP A 94 6.09 -2.32 -10.64
CA ASP A 94 7.45 -2.08 -11.09
C ASP A 94 7.43 -1.33 -12.44
N PRO A 95 8.10 -0.17 -12.59
CA PRO A 95 8.10 0.58 -13.85
C PRO A 95 8.46 -0.26 -15.08
N ASP A 96 9.34 -1.25 -14.94
CA ASP A 96 9.74 -2.14 -16.04
C ASP A 96 8.62 -3.11 -16.43
N ASN A 97 7.71 -3.43 -15.50
CA ASN A 97 6.50 -4.22 -15.74
C ASN A 97 5.34 -3.40 -16.33
N LEU A 98 5.41 -2.08 -16.30
CA LEU A 98 4.37 -1.20 -16.82
C LEU A 98 4.64 -0.79 -18.27
N GLN A 99 3.57 -0.53 -19.01
CA GLN A 99 3.63 0.04 -20.35
C GLN A 99 2.47 1.00 -20.56
N THR A 100 2.75 2.18 -21.10
CA THR A 100 1.70 3.13 -21.52
C THR A 100 1.19 2.74 -22.90
N LEU A 101 -0.09 2.42 -23.00
CA LEU A 101 -0.76 2.06 -24.25
C LEU A 101 -2.02 2.92 -24.41
N CYS A 102 -2.33 3.36 -25.63
CA CYS A 102 -3.66 3.87 -25.89
C CYS A 102 -4.68 2.73 -25.80
N HIS A 103 -5.93 3.06 -25.49
CA HIS A 103 -7.00 2.10 -25.26
C HIS A 103 -7.12 1.05 -26.38
N SER A 104 -7.00 1.48 -27.66
CA SER A 104 -7.06 0.57 -28.80
C SER A 104 -5.89 -0.43 -28.84
N CYS A 105 -4.67 0.01 -28.56
CA CYS A 105 -3.50 -0.88 -28.46
C CYS A 105 -3.61 -1.79 -27.25
N HIS A 106 -4.11 -1.28 -26.13
CA HIS A 106 -4.29 -2.05 -24.91
C HIS A 106 -5.28 -3.21 -25.10
N MET A 107 -6.43 -2.94 -25.72
CA MET A 107 -7.42 -3.97 -26.04
C MET A 107 -6.89 -5.00 -27.04
N LYS A 108 -6.13 -4.57 -28.06
CA LYS A 108 -5.46 -5.48 -29.00
C LYS A 108 -4.50 -6.42 -28.29
N TYR A 109 -3.72 -5.93 -27.31
CA TYR A 109 -2.85 -6.77 -26.49
C TYR A 109 -3.64 -7.86 -25.76
N HIS A 110 -4.74 -7.48 -25.09
CA HIS A 110 -5.60 -8.48 -24.43
C HIS A 110 -6.24 -9.47 -25.40
N TRP A 111 -6.59 -9.03 -26.61
CA TRP A 111 -7.13 -9.92 -27.64
C TRP A 111 -6.09 -10.93 -28.14
N GLN A 112 -4.92 -10.46 -28.56
CA GLN A 112 -3.84 -11.29 -29.10
C GLN A 112 -3.34 -12.33 -28.10
N GLN A 113 -3.33 -11.97 -26.82
CA GLN A 113 -2.91 -12.84 -25.75
C GLN A 113 -3.99 -13.85 -25.32
N GLY A 114 -5.20 -13.80 -25.91
CA GLY A 114 -6.31 -14.72 -25.63
C GLY A 114 -7.06 -14.42 -24.33
N HIS A 115 -7.03 -13.17 -23.86
CA HIS A 115 -7.44 -12.79 -22.49
C HIS A 115 -8.86 -12.26 -22.37
N LEU A 116 -9.53 -11.98 -23.50
CA LEU A 116 -10.93 -11.55 -23.50
C LEU A 116 -11.84 -12.78 -23.61
N LYS A 117 -12.36 -13.27 -22.48
CA LYS A 117 -13.70 -13.88 -22.47
C LYS A 117 -14.69 -12.73 -22.60
N VAL A 118 -15.10 -12.45 -23.82
CA VAL A 118 -16.05 -11.37 -24.10
C VAL A 118 -17.42 -11.78 -23.56
N GLN A 119 -17.83 -11.24 -22.41
CA GLN A 119 -19.25 -11.23 -22.03
C GLN A 119 -19.88 -10.01 -22.69
N TRP A 120 -20.31 -10.17 -23.93
CA TRP A 120 -21.15 -9.20 -24.61
C TRP A 120 -22.54 -9.23 -23.95
N HIS A 121 -22.85 -8.24 -23.12
CA HIS A 121 -24.24 -7.86 -22.90
C HIS A 121 -24.47 -6.56 -23.66
N PHE A 122 -24.96 -6.74 -24.88
CA PHE A 122 -25.55 -5.68 -25.70
C PHE A 122 -26.67 -5.02 -24.88
N PHE A 123 -26.55 -3.73 -24.62
CA PHE A 123 -27.73 -2.92 -24.35
C PHE A 123 -28.33 -2.56 -25.71
N ASN A 124 -29.49 -3.19 -25.96
CA ASN A 124 -30.48 -2.81 -26.95
C ASN A 124 -31.33 -1.68 -26.34
#